data_AF-A0A0S8JI02-F1
#
_entry.id   AF-A0A0S8JI02-F1
#
_cell.length_a   1.000
_cell.length_b   1.000
_cell.length_c   1.000
_cell.angle_alpha   90.00
_cell.angle_beta   90.00
_cell.angle_gamma   90.00
#
_symmetry.space_group_name_H-M   'P 1'
#
loop_
_entity.id
_entity.type
_entity.pdbx_description
1 polymer ?
#
loop_
_entity_poly.entity_id
_entity_poly.type
_entity_poly.pdbx_seq_one_letter_code
_entity_poly.pdbx_strand_id
1 'polypeptide(L)'
;MARTVSFLISEELLRKLSPVSGNLDMDFITPHLYTAQDKWIQPKLGTALYERLMKQIKDHTLSPVNELLLDDYIAKALVHWTFYEAMQFLSVKIVNSGVVQRVVDDGTPVTLSDAKDLAKQERENAEWYTQRLIDFLCTHEADYPDYKVAAPGDIRPETSNWSGGLNLGGGEPRAGGGAPATPDPVLSEYLHKLLDLVTQTEAEEGTVTFSRAWSPERVRQAIEALVIPAEYTNPTAVEETVGGIVAGNPFFAGGKSFAETMEEMFYPLVLPTFVAPSSSFVENASLYYEIADVLSITFTATFNRGEIQIRGIKTQDRSGLPNTYRYSGPGIPASVPSTSLTDIYNLIGHVVTLGLNIWESWVDYDEGPQPLDNKGNPYGLPLPAGSVGPEQVQLEGVYPLFGTTASITVATKQTLVSMLYANNIVFSMVAESGGNKQFFEVAVNWLALRPLADVETYNTLTENWESTGLSEWTTSPVTETVQGNVINYTRFTFNGLTRGAIQIRLKF
;
A
#
# COMPACT_ATOMS: atom_id res chain seq x y z
N MET A 1 -19.07 -11.02 -52.51
CA MET A 1 -18.91 -12.39 -51.99
C MET A 1 -18.54 -12.27 -50.52
N ALA A 2 -19.29 -12.89 -49.62
CA ALA A 2 -18.84 -13.03 -48.24
C ALA A 2 -17.51 -13.80 -48.25
N ARG A 3 -16.46 -13.27 -47.63
CA ARG A 3 -15.19 -13.98 -47.49
C ARG A 3 -15.37 -15.04 -46.41
N THR A 4 -15.61 -16.28 -46.79
CA THR A 4 -15.61 -17.41 -45.87
C THR A 4 -14.17 -17.70 -45.45
N VAL A 5 -13.92 -17.79 -44.14
CA VAL A 5 -12.63 -18.19 -43.58
C VAL A 5 -12.51 -19.71 -43.72
N SER A 6 -11.39 -20.19 -44.26
CA SER A 6 -11.09 -21.63 -44.37
C SER A 6 -10.13 -22.04 -43.26
N PHE A 7 -10.31 -23.24 -42.70
CA PHE A 7 -9.50 -23.77 -41.60
C PHE A 7 -8.80 -25.06 -42.03
N LEU A 8 -7.62 -25.32 -41.47
CA LEU A 8 -6.84 -26.54 -41.70
C LEU A 8 -7.36 -27.73 -40.88
N ILE A 9 -8.37 -27.54 -40.03
CA ILE A 9 -8.99 -28.56 -39.19
C ILE A 9 -10.52 -28.52 -39.35
N SER A 10 -11.15 -29.70 -39.35
CA SER A 10 -12.61 -29.81 -39.35
C SER A 10 -13.18 -29.59 -37.94
N GLU A 11 -14.42 -29.09 -37.87
CA GLU A 11 -15.12 -28.91 -36.59
C GLU A 11 -15.29 -30.24 -35.83
N GLU A 12 -15.52 -31.34 -36.56
CA GLU A 12 -15.65 -32.67 -35.97
C GLU A 12 -14.35 -33.11 -35.27
N LEU A 13 -13.21 -32.87 -35.91
CA LEU A 13 -11.91 -33.27 -35.39
C LEU A 13 -11.47 -32.35 -34.24
N LEU A 14 -11.80 -31.06 -34.31
CA LEU A 14 -11.65 -30.11 -33.19
C LEU A 14 -12.46 -30.54 -31.96
N ARG A 15 -13.71 -30.97 -32.14
CA ARG A 15 -14.56 -31.48 -31.06
C ARG A 15 -14.06 -32.81 -30.47
N LYS A 16 -13.49 -33.68 -31.31
CA LYS A 16 -12.98 -34.99 -30.89
C LYS A 16 -11.65 -34.92 -30.13
N LEU A 17 -10.78 -33.97 -30.49
CA LEU A 17 -9.46 -33.78 -29.87
C LEU A 17 -9.48 -32.78 -28.69
N SER A 18 -10.59 -32.06 -28.50
CA SER A 18 -10.76 -31.12 -27.40
C SER A 18 -11.08 -31.82 -26.06
N PRO A 19 -10.51 -31.37 -24.93
CA PRO A 19 -10.88 -31.83 -23.59
C PRO A 19 -12.25 -31.30 -23.12
N VAL A 20 -12.89 -30.38 -23.86
CA VAL A 20 -14.17 -29.78 -23.49
C VAL A 20 -15.33 -30.71 -23.89
N SER A 21 -15.96 -31.35 -22.92
CA SER A 21 -17.11 -32.23 -23.16
C SER A 21 -18.36 -31.43 -23.56
N GLY A 22 -18.96 -31.80 -24.69
CA GLY A 22 -20.39 -31.62 -24.98
C GLY A 22 -20.90 -30.29 -25.54
N ASN A 23 -20.31 -29.12 -25.25
CA ASN A 23 -20.87 -27.83 -25.70
C ASN A 23 -19.78 -26.78 -26.04
N LEU A 24 -19.02 -27.06 -27.09
CA LEU A 24 -18.08 -26.08 -27.66
C LEU A 24 -18.84 -25.04 -28.49
N ASP A 25 -18.83 -23.78 -28.05
CA ASP A 25 -19.36 -22.63 -28.80
C ASP A 25 -18.37 -22.24 -29.91
N MET A 26 -18.71 -22.58 -31.15
CA MET A 26 -17.84 -22.35 -32.30
C MET A 26 -17.70 -20.86 -32.63
N ASP A 27 -18.71 -20.04 -32.32
CA ASP A 27 -18.63 -18.59 -32.56
C ASP A 27 -17.59 -17.93 -31.66
N PHE A 28 -17.39 -18.48 -30.47
CA PHE A 28 -16.33 -18.05 -29.56
C PHE A 28 -14.93 -18.53 -29.99
N ILE A 29 -14.81 -19.75 -30.49
CA ILE A 29 -13.50 -20.37 -30.77
C ILE A 29 -12.93 -20.00 -32.14
N THR A 30 -13.79 -19.77 -33.13
CA THR A 30 -13.39 -19.49 -34.52
C THR A 30 -12.34 -18.36 -34.64
N PRO A 31 -12.43 -17.22 -33.92
CA PRO A 31 -11.41 -16.18 -33.94
C PRO A 31 -10.05 -16.61 -33.36
N HIS A 32 -10.06 -17.42 -32.31
CA HIS A 32 -8.85 -17.96 -31.69
C HIS A 32 -8.20 -19.04 -32.57
N LEU A 33 -9.02 -19.86 -33.23
CA LEU A 33 -8.56 -20.84 -34.21
C LEU A 33 -7.87 -20.17 -35.40
N TYR A 34 -8.45 -19.07 -35.91
CA TYR A 34 -7.83 -18.27 -36.97
C TYR A 34 -6.48 -17.70 -36.53
N THR A 35 -6.43 -17.11 -35.33
CA THR A 35 -5.21 -16.54 -34.77
C THR A 35 -4.14 -17.62 -34.57
N ALA A 36 -4.52 -18.80 -34.08
CA ALA A 36 -3.60 -19.91 -33.88
C ALA A 36 -3.02 -20.44 -35.20
N GLN A 37 -3.86 -20.53 -36.24
CA GLN A 37 -3.45 -20.97 -37.56
C GLN A 37 -2.44 -20.01 -38.21
N ASP A 38 -2.68 -18.70 -38.10
CA ASP A 38 -1.81 -17.65 -38.68
C ASP A 38 -0.51 -17.47 -37.88
N LYS A 39 -0.61 -17.39 -36.54
CA LYS A 39 0.53 -17.07 -35.68
C LYS A 39 1.46 -18.25 -35.40
N TRP A 40 0.92 -19.46 -35.25
CA TRP A 40 1.69 -20.60 -34.74
C TRP A 40 1.90 -21.71 -35.78
N ILE A 41 0.99 -21.89 -36.74
CA ILE A 41 1.09 -22.97 -37.73
C ILE A 41 1.67 -22.49 -39.06
N GLN A 42 1.22 -21.35 -39.60
CA GLN A 42 1.70 -20.83 -40.88
C GLN A 42 3.23 -20.60 -40.92
N PRO A 43 3.91 -20.09 -39.86
CA PRO A 43 5.36 -19.96 -39.86
C PRO A 43 6.09 -21.31 -39.87
N LYS A 44 5.46 -22.38 -39.41
CA LYS A 44 6.07 -23.72 -39.38
C LYS A 44 5.91 -24.45 -40.70
N LEU A 45 4.85 -24.18 -41.45
CA LEU A 45 4.59 -24.75 -42.78
C LEU A 45 5.23 -23.94 -43.92
N GLY A 46 5.37 -22.62 -43.74
CA GLY A 46 5.74 -21.68 -44.80
C GLY A 46 4.58 -21.34 -45.72
N THR A 47 4.64 -20.16 -46.38
CA THR A 47 3.53 -19.63 -47.18
C THR A 47 3.11 -20.57 -48.32
N ALA A 48 4.06 -21.14 -49.06
CA ALA A 48 3.78 -21.96 -50.25
C ALA A 48 3.01 -23.26 -49.92
N LEU A 49 3.45 -24.00 -48.90
CA LEU A 49 2.78 -25.23 -48.45
C LEU A 49 1.42 -24.91 -47.81
N TYR A 50 1.35 -23.84 -47.01
CA TYR A 50 0.11 -23.39 -46.38
C TYR A 50 -0.97 -23.03 -47.41
N GLU A 51 -0.64 -22.22 -48.42
CA GLU A 51 -1.58 -21.83 -49.47
C GLU A 51 -2.05 -23.02 -50.31
N ARG A 52 -1.15 -23.99 -50.58
CA ARG A 52 -1.52 -25.22 -51.28
C ARG A 52 -2.51 -26.07 -50.48
N LEU A 53 -2.27 -26.27 -49.18
CA LEU A 53 -3.19 -27.02 -48.32
C LEU A 53 -4.55 -26.32 -48.24
N MET A 54 -4.55 -25.00 -48.03
CA MET A 54 -5.77 -24.19 -48.00
C MET A 54 -6.56 -24.26 -49.32
N LYS A 55 -5.87 -24.25 -50.45
CA LYS A 55 -6.48 -24.40 -51.78
C LYS A 55 -7.08 -25.80 -51.96
N GLN A 56 -6.35 -26.86 -51.61
CA GLN A 56 -6.84 -28.23 -51.74
C GLN A 56 -8.04 -28.53 -50.83
N ILE A 57 -8.10 -27.93 -49.64
CA ILE A 57 -9.26 -28.01 -48.75
C ILE A 57 -10.47 -27.32 -49.41
N LYS A 58 -10.27 -26.12 -49.96
CA LYS A 58 -11.34 -25.35 -50.61
C LYS A 58 -11.87 -26.01 -51.89
N ASP A 59 -10.98 -26.61 -52.67
CA ASP A 59 -11.33 -27.24 -53.94
C ASP A 59 -11.76 -28.73 -53.76
N HIS A 60 -11.75 -29.25 -52.52
CA HIS A 60 -12.03 -30.66 -52.17
C HIS A 60 -11.13 -31.68 -52.91
N THR A 61 -9.85 -31.35 -53.11
CA THR A 61 -8.88 -32.18 -53.85
C THR A 61 -7.68 -32.60 -52.98
N LEU A 62 -7.92 -32.90 -51.70
CA LEU A 62 -6.85 -33.35 -50.80
C LEU A 62 -6.23 -34.67 -51.30
N SER A 63 -4.90 -34.70 -51.39
CA SER A 63 -4.19 -35.95 -51.64
C SER A 63 -4.03 -36.75 -50.34
N PRO A 64 -3.97 -38.10 -50.38
CA PRO A 64 -3.82 -38.93 -49.18
C PRO A 64 -2.62 -38.57 -48.29
N VAL A 65 -1.52 -38.11 -48.90
CA VAL A 65 -0.31 -37.64 -48.19
C VAL A 65 -0.59 -36.35 -47.40
N ASN A 66 -1.36 -35.43 -47.96
CA ASN A 66 -1.72 -34.17 -47.30
C ASN A 66 -2.83 -34.37 -46.25
N GLU A 67 -3.68 -35.38 -46.42
CA GLU A 67 -4.66 -35.81 -45.41
C GLU A 67 -3.96 -36.34 -44.15
N LEU A 68 -2.92 -37.17 -44.31
CA LEU A 68 -2.07 -37.62 -43.20
C LEU A 68 -1.41 -36.43 -42.48
N LEU A 69 -0.83 -35.49 -43.23
CA LEU A 69 -0.20 -34.31 -42.64
C LEU A 69 -1.21 -33.46 -41.84
N LEU A 70 -2.41 -33.27 -42.38
CA LEU A 70 -3.45 -32.46 -41.77
C LEU A 70 -4.02 -33.10 -40.52
N ASP A 71 -4.45 -34.36 -40.59
CA ASP A 71 -5.18 -35.01 -39.49
C ASP A 71 -4.26 -35.49 -38.37
N ASP A 72 -3.06 -35.98 -38.69
CA ASP A 72 -2.18 -36.59 -37.69
C ASP A 72 -1.16 -35.66 -37.06
N TYR A 73 -0.85 -34.52 -37.70
CA TYR A 73 0.19 -33.61 -37.24
C TYR A 73 -0.30 -32.17 -37.09
N ILE A 74 -0.85 -31.55 -38.14
CA ILE A 74 -1.29 -30.15 -38.10
C ILE A 74 -2.47 -30.00 -37.13
N ALA A 75 -3.47 -30.88 -37.19
CA ALA A 75 -4.65 -30.79 -36.36
C ALA A 75 -4.33 -30.89 -34.86
N LYS A 76 -3.44 -31.80 -34.45
CA LYS A 76 -3.06 -31.98 -33.03
C LYS A 76 -2.37 -30.74 -32.47
N ALA A 77 -1.46 -30.12 -33.23
CA ALA A 77 -0.83 -28.86 -32.83
C ALA A 77 -1.83 -27.70 -32.80
N LEU A 78 -2.68 -27.58 -33.82
CA LEU A 78 -3.63 -26.48 -33.96
C LEU A 78 -4.70 -26.47 -32.85
N VAL A 79 -5.15 -27.63 -32.39
CA VAL A 79 -6.09 -27.75 -31.26
C VAL A 79 -5.50 -27.10 -30.00
N HIS A 80 -4.30 -27.50 -29.59
CA HIS A 80 -3.68 -26.98 -28.37
C HIS A 80 -3.32 -25.49 -28.47
N TRP A 81 -2.84 -25.01 -29.62
CA TRP A 81 -2.62 -23.57 -29.84
C TRP A 81 -3.91 -22.76 -29.80
N THR A 82 -5.01 -23.32 -30.31
CA THR A 82 -6.34 -22.68 -30.26
C THR A 82 -6.83 -22.54 -28.82
N PHE A 83 -6.65 -23.58 -28.01
CA PHE A 83 -7.01 -23.52 -26.60
C PHE A 83 -6.12 -22.55 -25.83
N TYR A 84 -4.81 -22.56 -26.05
CA TYR A 84 -3.90 -21.58 -25.44
C TYR A 84 -4.35 -20.13 -25.68
N GLU A 85 -4.71 -19.78 -26.91
CA GLU A 85 -5.19 -18.43 -27.25
C GLU A 85 -6.61 -18.15 -26.69
N ALA A 86 -7.49 -19.15 -26.65
CA ALA A 86 -8.84 -19.01 -26.12
C ALA A 86 -8.88 -18.92 -24.58
N MET A 87 -7.93 -19.53 -23.87
CA MET A 87 -7.93 -19.65 -22.40
C MET A 87 -7.98 -18.30 -21.68
N GLN A 88 -7.32 -17.28 -22.23
CA GLN A 88 -7.31 -15.94 -21.65
C GLN A 88 -8.69 -15.27 -21.68
N PHE A 89 -9.59 -15.74 -22.56
CA PHE A 89 -10.93 -15.21 -22.78
C PHE A 89 -12.04 -16.13 -22.24
N LEU A 90 -11.69 -17.25 -21.60
CA LEU A 90 -12.67 -18.13 -20.96
C LEU A 90 -13.25 -17.50 -19.66
N SER A 91 -12.41 -16.79 -18.91
CA SER A 91 -12.80 -16.13 -17.64
C SER A 91 -13.36 -14.72 -17.82
N VAL A 92 -13.17 -14.13 -19.02
CA VAL A 92 -13.46 -12.72 -19.30
C VAL A 92 -14.22 -12.60 -20.62
N LYS A 93 -15.38 -11.94 -20.59
CA LYS A 93 -16.16 -11.61 -21.80
C LYS A 93 -16.04 -10.11 -22.07
N ILE A 94 -15.67 -9.75 -23.28
CA ILE A 94 -15.68 -8.36 -23.74
C ILE A 94 -17.06 -8.09 -24.36
N VAL A 95 -17.80 -7.14 -23.81
CA VAL A 95 -19.09 -6.67 -24.34
C VAL A 95 -19.01 -5.18 -24.69
N ASN A 96 -19.95 -4.67 -25.48
CA ASN A 96 -19.96 -3.24 -25.89
C ASN A 96 -20.00 -2.26 -24.71
N SER A 97 -20.34 -2.73 -23.50
CA SER A 97 -20.38 -1.93 -22.26
C SER A 97 -19.14 -2.09 -21.38
N GLY A 98 -18.11 -2.84 -21.80
CA GLY A 98 -16.88 -3.06 -21.04
C GLY A 98 -16.45 -4.52 -20.95
N VAL A 99 -15.41 -4.76 -20.15
CA VAL A 99 -14.84 -6.09 -19.86
C VAL A 99 -15.56 -6.66 -18.63
N VAL A 100 -16.24 -7.80 -18.75
CA VAL A 100 -16.98 -8.44 -17.65
C VAL A 100 -16.41 -9.82 -17.32
N GLN A 101 -16.28 -10.13 -16.04
CA GLN A 101 -15.89 -11.47 -15.58
C GLN A 101 -17.07 -12.43 -15.71
N ARG A 102 -16.83 -13.63 -16.25
CA ARG A 102 -17.88 -14.63 -16.47
C ARG A 102 -18.24 -15.29 -15.13
N VAL A 103 -19.45 -15.03 -14.63
CA VAL A 103 -20.02 -15.72 -13.47
C VAL A 103 -20.73 -16.98 -13.96
N VAL A 104 -20.38 -18.13 -13.41
CA VAL A 104 -21.04 -19.42 -13.67
C VAL A 104 -21.98 -19.72 -12.51
N ASP A 105 -23.23 -20.09 -12.81
CA ASP A 105 -24.30 -20.20 -11.82
C ASP A 105 -24.14 -21.37 -10.82
N ASP A 106 -23.32 -22.38 -11.15
CA ASP A 106 -23.10 -23.61 -10.32
C ASP A 106 -21.61 -24.01 -10.20
N GLY A 107 -20.66 -23.08 -10.33
CA GLY A 107 -19.22 -23.40 -10.28
C GLY A 107 -18.37 -22.42 -9.48
N THR A 108 -17.41 -22.92 -8.69
CA THR A 108 -16.39 -22.07 -8.08
C THR A 108 -15.42 -21.57 -9.14
N PRO A 109 -15.16 -20.25 -9.25
CA PRO A 109 -14.23 -19.71 -10.23
C PRO A 109 -12.80 -20.19 -9.96
N VAL A 110 -12.10 -20.58 -11.04
CA VAL A 110 -10.71 -21.04 -11.02
C VAL A 110 -9.78 -19.91 -10.56
N THR A 111 -8.79 -20.21 -9.71
CA THR A 111 -7.84 -19.20 -9.24
C THR A 111 -6.89 -18.75 -10.35
N LEU A 112 -6.32 -17.55 -10.24
CA LEU A 112 -5.37 -17.02 -11.23
C LEU A 112 -4.11 -17.91 -11.35
N SER A 113 -3.73 -18.62 -10.28
CA SER A 113 -2.61 -19.55 -10.30
C SER A 113 -2.93 -20.77 -11.16
N ASP A 114 -4.06 -21.42 -10.88
CA ASP A 114 -4.48 -22.63 -11.60
C ASP A 114 -4.74 -22.35 -13.09
N ALA A 115 -5.26 -21.16 -13.42
CA ALA A 115 -5.46 -20.74 -14.80
C ALA A 115 -4.14 -20.52 -15.56
N LYS A 116 -3.10 -20.00 -14.88
CA LYS A 116 -1.75 -19.85 -15.45
C LYS A 116 -1.07 -21.19 -15.64
N ASP A 117 -1.23 -22.11 -14.69
CA ASP A 117 -0.66 -23.45 -14.78
C ASP A 117 -1.32 -24.25 -15.91
N LEU A 118 -2.63 -24.14 -16.08
CA LEU A 118 -3.33 -24.76 -17.21
C LEU A 118 -2.91 -24.14 -18.55
N ALA A 119 -2.73 -22.81 -18.63
CA ALA A 119 -2.27 -22.16 -19.85
C ALA A 119 -0.83 -22.54 -20.21
N LYS A 120 0.01 -22.74 -19.20
CA LYS A 120 1.36 -23.27 -19.37
C LYS A 120 1.34 -24.71 -19.89
N GLN A 121 0.47 -25.56 -19.35
CA GLN A 121 0.33 -26.95 -19.80
C GLN A 121 -0.15 -27.04 -21.26
N GLU A 122 -1.14 -26.24 -21.67
CA GLU A 122 -1.61 -26.21 -23.06
C GLU A 122 -0.52 -25.71 -24.01
N ARG A 123 0.29 -24.73 -23.59
CA ARG A 123 1.44 -24.26 -24.36
C ARG A 123 2.51 -25.35 -24.52
N GLU A 124 2.88 -26.05 -23.44
CA GLU A 124 3.88 -27.13 -23.50
C GLU A 124 3.41 -28.28 -24.42
N ASN A 125 2.13 -28.66 -24.34
CA ASN A 125 1.53 -29.64 -25.25
C ASN A 125 1.56 -29.15 -26.70
N ALA A 126 1.16 -27.90 -26.95
CA ALA A 126 1.18 -27.30 -28.28
C ALA A 126 2.60 -27.29 -28.87
N GLU A 127 3.60 -26.93 -28.07
CA GLU A 127 5.01 -26.94 -28.46
C GLU A 127 5.49 -28.36 -28.78
N TRP A 128 5.10 -29.37 -27.99
CA TRP A 128 5.46 -30.76 -28.26
C TRP A 128 4.90 -31.29 -29.59
N TYR A 129 3.61 -31.05 -29.86
CA TYR A 129 3.00 -31.46 -31.15
C TYR A 129 3.55 -30.67 -32.34
N THR A 130 3.90 -29.40 -32.12
CA THR A 130 4.51 -28.56 -33.17
C THR A 130 5.91 -29.05 -33.53
N GLN A 131 6.71 -29.46 -32.54
CA GLN A 131 8.01 -30.07 -32.81
C GLN A 131 7.87 -31.36 -33.65
N ARG A 132 6.88 -32.20 -33.32
CA ARG A 132 6.60 -33.42 -34.09
C ARG A 132 6.17 -33.14 -35.53
N LEU A 133 5.41 -32.07 -35.75
CA LEU A 133 5.05 -31.61 -37.09
C LEU A 133 6.30 -31.19 -37.89
N ILE A 134 7.19 -30.42 -37.28
CA ILE A 134 8.46 -29.98 -37.90
C ILE A 134 9.34 -31.19 -38.23
N ASP A 135 9.52 -32.10 -37.28
CA ASP A 135 10.33 -33.31 -37.46
C ASP A 135 9.77 -34.20 -38.59
N PHE A 136 8.44 -34.31 -38.68
CA PHE A 136 7.78 -35.07 -39.75
C PHE A 136 8.02 -34.43 -41.13
N LEU A 137 7.88 -33.11 -41.25
CA LEU A 137 8.12 -32.38 -42.50
C LEU A 137 9.59 -32.42 -42.92
N CYS A 138 10.52 -32.36 -41.96
CA CYS A 138 11.97 -32.46 -42.21
C CYS A 138 12.41 -33.90 -42.57
N THR A 139 11.65 -34.93 -42.19
CA THR A 139 11.96 -36.33 -42.54
C THR A 139 11.30 -36.79 -43.85
N HIS A 140 10.18 -36.17 -44.24
CA HIS A 140 9.41 -36.50 -45.45
C HIS A 140 9.52 -35.41 -46.53
N GLU A 141 10.67 -34.74 -46.63
CA GLU A 141 10.87 -33.60 -47.54
C GLU A 141 10.62 -33.92 -49.02
N ALA A 142 10.83 -35.19 -49.43
CA ALA A 142 10.56 -35.64 -50.79
C ALA A 142 9.07 -35.63 -51.13
N ASP A 143 8.20 -35.82 -50.13
CA ASP A 143 6.75 -35.87 -50.30
C ASP A 143 6.12 -34.46 -50.27
N TYR A 144 6.83 -33.46 -49.73
CA TYR A 144 6.39 -32.07 -49.60
C TYR A 144 7.39 -31.07 -50.23
N PRO A 145 7.54 -31.06 -51.57
CA PRO A 145 8.53 -30.22 -52.25
C PRO A 145 8.32 -28.72 -52.03
N ASP A 146 7.06 -28.28 -51.81
CA ASP A 146 6.71 -26.88 -51.59
C ASP A 146 7.14 -26.36 -50.21
N TYR A 147 7.54 -27.26 -49.29
CA TYR A 147 8.04 -26.90 -47.97
C TYR A 147 9.34 -26.09 -48.04
N LYS A 148 10.20 -26.29 -49.06
CA LYS A 148 11.46 -25.54 -49.20
C LYS A 148 11.36 -24.33 -50.12
N VAL A 149 10.18 -24.05 -50.65
CA VAL A 149 9.96 -23.00 -51.65
C VAL A 149 9.42 -21.74 -50.95
N ALA A 150 10.15 -20.63 -51.07
CA ALA A 150 9.69 -19.32 -50.61
C ALA A 150 10.08 -18.24 -51.63
N ALA A 151 9.11 -17.47 -52.10
CA ALA A 151 9.34 -16.30 -52.94
C ALA A 151 9.80 -15.09 -52.09
N PRO A 152 10.36 -14.02 -52.70
CA PRO A 152 10.70 -12.80 -51.98
C PRO A 152 9.44 -12.17 -51.34
N GLY A 153 9.38 -12.14 -50.01
CA GLY A 153 8.24 -11.63 -49.24
C GLY A 153 7.41 -12.72 -48.53
N ASP A 154 7.66 -13.99 -48.82
CA ASP A 154 6.98 -15.12 -48.17
C ASP A 154 7.60 -15.46 -46.81
N ILE A 155 6.77 -16.04 -45.93
CA ILE A 155 7.22 -16.62 -44.67
C ILE A 155 7.91 -17.95 -44.99
N ARG A 156 9.20 -18.03 -44.67
CA ARG A 156 9.97 -19.28 -44.77
C ARG A 156 9.61 -20.20 -43.61
N PRO A 157 9.52 -21.52 -43.84
CA PRO A 157 9.23 -22.46 -42.76
C PRO A 157 10.35 -22.48 -41.75
N GLU A 158 9.98 -22.38 -40.48
CA GLU A 158 10.90 -22.51 -39.36
C GLU A 158 11.15 -23.99 -39.04
N THR A 159 12.41 -24.42 -39.11
CA THR A 159 12.83 -25.80 -38.78
C THR A 159 13.09 -26.00 -37.29
N SER A 160 12.74 -25.01 -36.45
CA SER A 160 12.84 -25.09 -35.00
C SER A 160 11.58 -24.54 -34.35
N ASN A 161 11.16 -25.16 -33.26
CA ASN A 161 10.00 -24.70 -32.48
C ASN A 161 10.35 -23.65 -31.41
N TRP A 162 11.52 -23.03 -31.51
CA TRP A 162 12.11 -22.22 -30.45
C TRP A 162 11.67 -20.75 -30.55
N SER A 163 11.07 -20.22 -29.49
CA SER A 163 10.63 -18.80 -29.39
C SER A 163 11.36 -17.99 -28.30
N GLY A 164 12.46 -18.53 -27.75
CA GLY A 164 13.33 -17.84 -26.78
C GLY A 164 14.52 -17.15 -27.47
N GLY A 165 14.98 -16.00 -26.95
CA GLY A 165 15.99 -15.13 -27.57
C GLY A 165 17.45 -15.64 -27.63
N LEU A 166 17.68 -16.92 -27.95
CA LEU A 166 19.03 -17.43 -28.24
C LEU A 166 18.98 -18.51 -29.31
N ASN A 167 19.37 -18.17 -30.54
CA ASN A 167 19.55 -19.11 -31.64
C ASN A 167 21.03 -19.56 -31.68
N LEU A 168 21.33 -20.74 -31.13
CA LEU A 168 22.62 -21.40 -31.31
C LEU A 168 22.53 -22.23 -32.59
N GLY A 169 22.83 -21.59 -33.73
CA GLY A 169 22.62 -22.13 -35.07
C GLY A 169 23.19 -23.54 -35.29
N GLY A 170 22.36 -24.55 -35.09
CA GLY A 170 22.61 -25.94 -35.45
C GLY A 170 21.97 -26.26 -36.79
N GLY A 171 22.45 -25.64 -37.87
CA GLY A 171 22.18 -26.10 -39.24
C GLY A 171 23.36 -26.94 -39.70
N GLU A 172 23.13 -28.20 -40.05
CA GLU A 172 24.18 -29.10 -40.55
C GLU A 172 24.99 -28.43 -41.68
N PRO A 173 26.33 -28.48 -41.65
CA PRO A 173 27.14 -27.86 -42.69
C PRO A 173 26.99 -28.64 -44.00
N ARG A 174 26.40 -27.99 -45.01
CA ARG A 174 26.57 -28.40 -46.41
C ARG A 174 28.05 -28.34 -46.74
N ALA A 175 28.64 -29.50 -47.01
CA ALA A 175 30.01 -29.62 -47.48
C ALA A 175 30.19 -28.88 -48.80
N GLY A 176 30.91 -27.75 -48.75
CA GLY A 176 31.39 -27.00 -49.91
C GLY A 176 32.68 -26.28 -49.51
N GLY A 177 33.80 -26.72 -50.08
CA GLY A 177 35.15 -26.34 -49.67
C GLY A 177 35.49 -24.85 -49.79
N GLY A 178 36.19 -24.35 -48.77
CA GLY A 178 36.85 -23.05 -48.71
C GLY A 178 37.84 -23.05 -47.55
N ALA A 179 39.01 -22.42 -47.75
CA ALA A 179 40.25 -22.50 -46.95
C ALA A 179 40.09 -22.34 -45.42
N PRO A 180 41.00 -22.94 -44.60
CA PRO A 180 40.90 -22.87 -43.14
C PRO A 180 41.13 -21.45 -42.64
N ALA A 181 40.11 -20.89 -41.99
CA ALA A 181 40.22 -19.66 -41.21
C ALA A 181 41.16 -19.90 -40.01
N THR A 182 42.04 -18.94 -39.74
CA THR A 182 42.87 -18.91 -38.53
C THR A 182 41.97 -18.98 -37.28
N PRO A 183 42.26 -19.85 -36.29
CA PRO A 183 41.41 -20.00 -35.11
C PRO A 183 41.30 -18.67 -34.35
N ASP A 184 40.07 -18.33 -33.96
CA ASP A 184 39.78 -17.22 -33.07
C ASP A 184 40.53 -17.42 -31.74
N PRO A 185 41.40 -16.49 -31.34
CA PRO A 185 42.26 -16.65 -30.17
C PRO A 185 41.47 -16.85 -28.86
N VAL A 186 40.24 -16.35 -28.80
CA VAL A 186 39.35 -16.53 -27.65
C VAL A 186 38.87 -17.98 -27.58
N LEU A 187 38.40 -18.54 -28.70
CA LEU A 187 38.00 -19.95 -28.79
C LEU A 187 39.16 -20.92 -28.51
N SER A 188 40.37 -20.58 -28.94
CA SER A 188 41.57 -21.37 -28.61
C SER A 188 41.91 -21.34 -27.12
N GLU A 189 41.74 -20.20 -26.44
CA GLU A 189 41.97 -20.11 -24.98
C GLU A 189 40.94 -20.93 -24.19
N TYR A 190 39.66 -20.88 -24.57
CA TYR A 190 38.62 -21.70 -23.95
C TYR A 190 38.82 -23.19 -24.21
N LEU A 191 39.27 -23.58 -25.41
CA LEU A 191 39.60 -24.97 -25.74
C LEU A 191 40.78 -25.48 -24.91
N HIS A 192 41.82 -24.65 -24.70
CA HIS A 192 42.97 -25.00 -23.86
C HIS A 192 42.58 -25.15 -22.38
N LYS A 193 41.74 -24.26 -21.84
CA LYS A 193 41.24 -24.39 -20.47
C LYS A 193 40.37 -25.63 -20.27
N LEU A 194 39.54 -25.98 -21.26
CA LEU A 194 38.77 -27.23 -21.26
C LEU A 194 39.69 -28.46 -21.31
N LEU A 195 40.74 -28.45 -22.15
CA LEU A 195 41.72 -29.52 -22.18
C LEU A 195 42.48 -29.67 -20.86
N ASP A 196 42.91 -28.57 -20.24
CA ASP A 196 43.64 -28.60 -18.97
C ASP A 196 42.76 -29.18 -17.83
N LEU A 197 41.49 -28.77 -17.75
CA LEU A 197 40.54 -29.28 -16.76
C LEU A 197 40.27 -30.78 -16.96
N VAL A 198 40.16 -31.22 -18.23
CA VAL A 198 40.01 -32.63 -18.60
C VAL A 198 41.25 -33.43 -18.18
N THR A 199 42.46 -32.92 -18.45
CA THR A 199 43.70 -33.62 -18.09
C THR A 199 43.94 -33.72 -16.57
N GLN A 200 43.51 -32.75 -15.76
CA GLN A 200 43.57 -32.86 -14.30
C GLN A 200 42.60 -33.91 -13.76
N THR A 201 41.38 -33.97 -14.31
CA THR A 201 40.37 -34.95 -13.91
C THR A 201 40.77 -36.38 -14.32
N GLU A 202 41.42 -36.54 -15.47
CA GLU A 202 41.96 -37.83 -15.95
C GLU A 202 43.20 -38.29 -15.16
N ALA A 203 43.98 -37.36 -14.57
CA ALA A 203 45.13 -37.69 -13.73
C ALA A 203 44.75 -38.24 -12.35
N GLU A 204 43.56 -37.89 -11.83
CA GLU A 204 43.06 -38.40 -10.54
C GLU A 204 42.48 -39.83 -10.63
N GLU A 205 42.04 -40.28 -11.81
CA GLU A 205 41.37 -41.59 -11.97
C GLU A 205 42.27 -42.76 -12.40
N GLY A 206 43.56 -42.55 -12.67
CA GLY A 206 44.54 -43.64 -12.81
C GLY A 206 44.26 -44.70 -13.91
N THR A 207 44.88 -44.51 -15.08
CA THR A 207 45.15 -45.51 -16.15
C THR A 207 44.03 -45.90 -17.15
N VAL A 208 44.02 -45.14 -18.25
CA VAL A 208 43.73 -45.40 -19.69
C VAL A 208 43.09 -46.75 -20.12
N THR A 209 41.93 -46.72 -20.80
CA THR A 209 41.76 -46.96 -22.26
C THR A 209 40.29 -47.04 -22.72
N PHE A 210 40.06 -46.54 -23.94
CA PHE A 210 38.85 -46.56 -24.79
C PHE A 210 37.75 -45.51 -24.56
N SER A 211 37.78 -44.49 -25.43
CA SER A 211 36.63 -43.88 -26.14
C SER A 211 35.28 -44.06 -25.45
N ARG A 212 34.96 -43.16 -24.52
CA ARG A 212 33.59 -42.99 -24.04
C ARG A 212 33.07 -41.67 -24.58
N ALA A 213 32.24 -41.74 -25.63
CA ALA A 213 31.44 -40.62 -26.08
C ALA A 213 30.76 -40.01 -24.85
N TRP A 214 30.95 -38.72 -24.63
CA TRP A 214 30.37 -38.02 -23.49
C TRP A 214 28.85 -38.12 -23.61
N SER A 215 28.17 -38.59 -22.56
CA SER A 215 26.71 -38.54 -22.55
C SER A 215 26.27 -37.07 -22.63
N PRO A 216 25.15 -36.76 -23.32
CA PRO A 216 24.61 -35.40 -23.36
C PRO A 216 24.49 -34.77 -21.97
N GLU A 217 24.19 -35.57 -20.95
CA GLU A 217 24.11 -35.15 -19.55
C GLU A 217 25.46 -34.70 -18.95
N ARG A 218 26.57 -35.38 -19.29
CA ARG A 218 27.91 -34.99 -18.85
C ARG A 218 28.40 -33.72 -19.55
N VAL A 219 28.08 -33.57 -20.83
CA VAL A 219 28.36 -32.32 -21.57
C VAL A 219 27.54 -31.17 -21.00
N ARG A 220 26.27 -31.41 -20.67
CA ARG A 220 25.38 -30.41 -20.06
C ARG A 220 25.86 -30.00 -18.67
N GLN A 221 26.23 -30.94 -17.80
CA GLN A 221 26.78 -30.63 -16.47
C GLN A 221 28.11 -29.87 -16.57
N ALA A 222 28.97 -30.20 -17.54
CA ALA A 222 30.21 -29.46 -17.77
C ALA A 222 29.96 -28.04 -18.32
N ILE A 223 28.96 -27.86 -19.20
CA ILE A 223 28.53 -26.54 -19.69
C ILE A 223 27.90 -25.72 -18.58
N GLU A 224 26.99 -26.28 -17.77
CA GLU A 224 26.39 -25.62 -16.61
C GLU A 224 27.43 -25.21 -15.56
N ALA A 225 28.49 -26.01 -15.37
CA ALA A 225 29.62 -25.66 -14.52
C ALA A 225 30.55 -24.58 -15.14
N LEU A 226 30.54 -24.41 -16.48
CA LEU A 226 31.32 -23.39 -17.20
C LEU A 226 30.57 -22.06 -17.37
N VAL A 227 29.24 -22.02 -17.15
CA VAL A 227 28.47 -20.77 -17.06
C VAL A 227 28.81 -20.10 -15.73
N ILE A 228 30.00 -19.51 -15.67
CA ILE A 228 30.29 -18.44 -14.73
C ILE A 228 29.33 -17.31 -15.11
N PRO A 229 28.44 -16.83 -14.21
CA PRO A 229 27.65 -15.65 -14.53
C PRO A 229 28.63 -14.55 -14.92
N ALA A 230 28.54 -14.06 -16.16
CA ALA A 230 29.44 -13.02 -16.64
C ALA A 230 29.24 -11.77 -15.79
N GLU A 231 30.09 -11.59 -14.79
CA GLU A 231 30.11 -10.39 -13.96
C GLU A 231 30.73 -9.25 -14.76
N TYR A 232 30.01 -8.14 -14.85
CA TYR A 232 30.55 -6.92 -15.41
C TYR A 232 31.31 -6.16 -14.32
N THR A 233 32.57 -5.81 -14.62
CA THR A 233 33.44 -5.02 -13.72
C THR A 233 33.78 -3.68 -14.35
N ASN A 234 33.58 -2.60 -13.60
CA ASN A 234 34.06 -1.27 -13.95
C ASN A 234 34.36 -0.50 -12.65
N PRO A 235 35.63 -0.13 -12.38
CA PRO A 235 36.00 0.58 -11.16
C PRO A 235 35.57 2.05 -11.16
N THR A 236 35.15 2.57 -12.31
CA THR A 236 34.71 3.96 -12.45
C THR A 236 33.33 4.13 -11.84
N ALA A 237 33.10 5.26 -11.18
CA ALA A 237 31.80 5.64 -10.70
C ALA A 237 30.80 5.77 -11.86
N VAL A 238 29.55 5.39 -11.62
CA VAL A 238 28.46 5.57 -12.58
C VAL A 238 28.22 7.08 -12.79
N GLU A 239 28.11 7.53 -14.03
CA GLU A 239 28.03 8.96 -14.36
C GLU A 239 26.65 9.58 -14.08
N GLU A 240 25.58 8.81 -14.28
CA GLU A 240 24.19 9.26 -14.15
C GLU A 240 23.39 8.32 -13.23
N THR A 241 22.41 8.88 -12.52
CA THR A 241 21.54 8.08 -11.65
C THR A 241 20.53 7.31 -12.50
N VAL A 242 20.54 5.98 -12.41
CA VAL A 242 19.57 5.11 -13.11
C VAL A 242 18.96 4.13 -12.13
N GLY A 243 17.66 4.30 -11.86
CA GLY A 243 16.97 3.46 -10.88
C GLY A 243 17.50 3.68 -9.47
N GLY A 244 17.93 2.61 -8.78
CA GLY A 244 18.62 2.68 -7.50
C GLY A 244 20.13 2.87 -7.56
N ILE A 245 20.72 2.87 -8.75
CA ILE A 245 22.15 3.10 -8.94
C ILE A 245 22.39 4.60 -9.05
N VAL A 246 22.97 5.20 -8.00
CA VAL A 246 23.19 6.65 -7.89
C VAL A 246 24.48 7.06 -8.62
N ALA A 247 24.45 8.20 -9.31
CA ALA A 247 25.64 8.83 -9.89
C ALA A 247 26.74 9.02 -8.84
N GLY A 248 27.99 8.74 -9.20
CA GLY A 248 29.13 8.79 -8.29
C GLY A 248 29.42 7.49 -7.54
N ASN A 249 28.54 6.48 -7.57
CA ASN A 249 28.77 5.17 -6.95
C ASN A 249 29.63 4.27 -7.86
N PRO A 250 30.74 3.67 -7.40
CA PRO A 250 31.51 2.68 -8.14
C PRO A 250 30.84 1.29 -8.13
N PHE A 251 29.57 1.23 -8.54
CA PHE A 251 28.67 0.07 -8.37
C PHE A 251 29.23 -1.23 -8.97
N PHE A 252 29.91 -1.12 -10.11
CA PHE A 252 30.47 -2.25 -10.85
C PHE A 252 31.90 -2.63 -10.42
N ALA A 253 32.50 -1.98 -9.42
CA ALA A 253 33.89 -2.23 -9.03
C ALA A 253 34.11 -3.66 -8.49
N GLY A 254 33.10 -4.25 -7.87
CA GLY A 254 33.16 -5.59 -7.26
C GLY A 254 32.73 -6.74 -8.16
N GLY A 255 32.41 -6.49 -9.43
CA GLY A 255 31.75 -7.47 -10.30
C GLY A 255 30.27 -7.56 -9.99
N LYS A 256 29.42 -7.38 -11.01
CA LYS A 256 27.98 -7.53 -10.88
C LYS A 256 27.40 -8.34 -12.01
N SER A 257 26.56 -9.29 -11.67
CA SER A 257 25.73 -9.99 -12.64
C SER A 257 24.65 -9.05 -13.20
N PHE A 258 24.10 -9.41 -14.36
CA PHE A 258 22.96 -8.71 -14.92
C PHE A 258 21.74 -8.71 -13.99
N ALA A 259 21.50 -9.83 -13.28
CA ALA A 259 20.40 -9.94 -12.33
C ALA A 259 20.53 -8.95 -11.17
N GLU A 260 21.71 -8.86 -10.54
CA GLU A 260 21.97 -7.88 -9.47
C GLU A 260 21.85 -6.44 -9.97
N THR A 261 22.31 -6.17 -11.20
CA THR A 261 22.21 -4.84 -11.81
C THR A 261 20.74 -4.45 -12.02
N MET A 262 19.93 -5.36 -12.57
CA MET A 262 18.51 -5.14 -12.78
C MET A 262 17.75 -4.99 -11.46
N GLU A 263 18.09 -5.79 -10.45
CA GLU A 263 17.50 -5.67 -9.12
C GLU A 263 17.74 -4.29 -8.52
N GLU A 264 18.97 -3.78 -8.57
CA GLU A 264 19.33 -2.45 -8.06
C GLU A 264 18.70 -1.31 -8.87
N MET A 265 18.54 -1.49 -10.19
CA MET A 265 17.85 -0.51 -11.03
C MET A 265 16.35 -0.42 -10.72
N PHE A 266 15.65 -1.55 -10.61
CA PHE A 266 14.19 -1.55 -10.46
C PHE A 266 13.72 -1.50 -8.99
N TYR A 267 14.57 -1.93 -8.05
CA TYR A 267 14.28 -1.99 -6.63
C TYR A 267 15.32 -1.17 -5.85
N PRO A 268 15.25 0.17 -5.95
CA PRO A 268 16.18 1.04 -5.26
C PRO A 268 16.14 0.81 -3.75
N LEU A 269 17.29 1.05 -3.11
CA LEU A 269 17.39 1.12 -1.67
C LEU A 269 16.44 2.21 -1.14
N VAL A 270 15.55 1.84 -0.25
CA VAL A 270 14.65 2.76 0.46
C VAL A 270 14.96 2.67 1.94
N LEU A 271 15.40 3.81 2.48
CA LEU A 271 15.67 3.98 3.89
C LEU A 271 14.36 4.21 4.65
N PRO A 272 14.26 3.76 5.91
CA PRO A 272 13.08 3.99 6.72
C PRO A 272 12.94 5.47 7.09
N THR A 273 11.69 5.93 7.13
CA THR A 273 11.28 7.21 7.72
C THR A 273 10.59 6.97 9.05
N PHE A 274 10.58 7.97 9.92
CA PHE A 274 10.10 7.82 11.30
C PHE A 274 8.98 8.79 11.63
N VAL A 275 7.95 8.28 12.32
CA VAL A 275 6.99 9.07 13.09
C VAL A 275 7.36 8.88 14.56
N ALA A 276 7.59 9.98 15.27
CA ALA A 276 7.96 9.94 16.68
C ALA A 276 6.83 9.37 17.55
N PRO A 277 7.13 8.66 18.66
CA PRO A 277 6.11 8.32 19.63
C PRO A 277 5.48 9.58 20.24
N SER A 278 4.22 9.48 20.62
CA SER A 278 3.46 10.58 21.21
C SER A 278 2.49 10.08 22.27
N SER A 279 2.07 10.97 23.16
CA SER A 279 1.06 10.70 24.18
C SER A 279 -0.17 11.57 23.98
N SER A 280 -1.28 11.18 24.61
CA SER A 280 -2.43 12.05 24.82
C SER A 280 -2.96 11.85 26.23
N PHE A 281 -3.45 12.91 26.85
CA PHE A 281 -4.09 12.86 28.16
C PHE A 281 -5.40 13.63 28.11
N VAL A 282 -6.50 12.96 28.47
CA VAL A 282 -7.84 13.53 28.43
C VAL A 282 -8.60 13.23 29.72
N GLU A 283 -9.55 14.10 30.05
CA GLU A 283 -10.45 13.95 31.19
C GLU A 283 -11.90 14.19 30.78
N ASN A 284 -12.85 13.74 31.60
CA ASN A 284 -14.29 13.93 31.38
C ASN A 284 -14.87 15.15 32.12
N ALA A 285 -14.03 15.97 32.75
CA ALA A 285 -14.45 17.14 33.51
C ALA A 285 -14.87 18.29 32.59
N SER A 286 -15.83 19.10 33.04
CA SER A 286 -16.14 20.40 32.43
C SER A 286 -15.05 21.42 32.74
N LEU A 287 -14.95 22.48 31.92
CA LEU A 287 -13.95 23.53 32.12
C LEU A 287 -14.10 24.29 33.45
N TYR A 288 -15.34 24.46 33.92
CA TYR A 288 -15.68 25.26 35.10
C TYR A 288 -16.55 24.48 36.07
N TYR A 289 -16.19 24.52 37.34
CA TYR A 289 -16.99 23.98 38.45
C TYR A 289 -17.08 24.99 39.59
N GLU A 290 -18.13 24.87 40.40
CA GLU A 290 -18.21 25.62 41.64
C GLU A 290 -17.12 25.14 42.60
N ILE A 291 -16.52 26.07 43.34
CA ILE A 291 -15.60 25.70 44.41
C ILE A 291 -16.27 24.74 45.42
N ALA A 292 -15.49 23.82 45.96
CA ALA A 292 -15.92 22.75 46.87
C ALA A 292 -16.92 21.74 46.30
N ASP A 293 -17.21 21.79 44.99
CA ASP A 293 -17.92 20.70 44.33
C ASP A 293 -17.09 19.41 44.40
N VAL A 294 -17.77 18.25 44.46
CA VAL A 294 -17.13 16.94 44.66
C VAL A 294 -17.33 16.10 43.41
N LEU A 295 -16.25 15.90 42.67
CA LEU A 295 -16.28 15.29 41.35
C LEU A 295 -15.74 13.85 41.34
N SER A 296 -16.21 13.10 40.35
CA SER A 296 -15.57 11.87 39.91
C SER A 296 -14.99 12.11 38.51
N ILE A 297 -13.67 12.15 38.40
CA ILE A 297 -12.94 12.47 37.17
C ILE A 297 -12.28 11.19 36.65
N THR A 298 -12.53 10.88 35.38
CA THR A 298 -11.88 9.79 34.67
C THR A 298 -10.80 10.37 33.77
N PHE A 299 -9.55 10.04 34.09
CA PHE A 299 -8.39 10.36 33.27
C PHE A 299 -8.08 9.20 32.34
N THR A 300 -7.82 9.50 31.08
CA THR A 300 -7.37 8.52 30.09
C THR A 300 -6.06 8.99 29.47
N ALA A 301 -4.97 8.29 29.79
CA ALA A 301 -3.69 8.46 29.12
C ALA A 301 -3.56 7.42 28.01
N THR A 302 -3.13 7.83 26.83
CA THR A 302 -2.93 6.92 25.68
C THR A 302 -1.55 7.18 25.07
N PHE A 303 -0.91 6.09 24.65
CA PHE A 303 0.41 6.09 24.05
C PHE A 303 0.36 5.61 22.60
N ASN A 304 0.86 6.44 21.70
CA ASN A 304 1.18 6.05 20.34
C ASN A 304 2.67 5.77 20.25
N ARG A 305 3.03 4.54 19.85
CA ARG A 305 4.42 4.07 19.79
C ARG A 305 5.23 4.64 18.62
N GLY A 306 4.65 5.56 17.86
CA GLY A 306 5.21 6.07 16.62
C GLY A 306 5.31 4.97 15.56
N GLU A 307 5.99 5.28 14.47
CA GLU A 307 6.06 4.39 13.32
C GLU A 307 7.44 4.39 12.70
N ILE A 308 7.88 3.20 12.27
CA ILE A 308 8.93 3.00 11.28
C ILE A 308 8.21 2.73 9.97
N GLN A 309 8.50 3.53 8.95
CA GLN A 309 7.84 3.46 7.66
C GLN A 309 8.83 3.20 6.54
N ILE A 310 8.46 2.36 5.58
CA ILE A 310 9.17 2.19 4.32
C ILE A 310 8.22 2.61 3.22
N ARG A 311 8.64 3.58 2.38
CA ARG A 311 7.78 4.17 1.33
C ARG A 311 6.44 4.71 1.88
N GLY A 312 6.46 5.26 3.11
CA GLY A 312 5.26 5.79 3.78
C GLY A 312 4.30 4.73 4.34
N ILE A 313 4.65 3.44 4.26
CA ILE A 313 3.85 2.34 4.84
C ILE A 313 4.50 1.92 6.15
N LYS A 314 3.72 1.89 7.25
CA LYS A 314 4.18 1.40 8.54
C LYS A 314 4.61 -0.06 8.45
N THR A 315 5.84 -0.34 8.86
CA THR A 315 6.39 -1.70 8.96
C THR A 315 6.47 -2.16 10.42
N GLN A 316 6.85 -1.26 11.33
CA GLN A 316 6.99 -1.53 12.75
C GLN A 316 6.66 -0.28 13.59
N ASP A 317 6.47 -0.47 14.89
CA ASP A 317 6.40 0.65 15.84
C ASP A 317 7.80 1.23 16.10
N ARG A 318 7.88 2.54 16.35
CA ARG A 318 9.17 3.21 16.55
C ARG A 318 9.77 2.96 17.94
N SER A 319 8.94 2.93 18.97
CA SER A 319 9.33 2.68 20.37
C SER A 319 9.01 1.25 20.81
N GLY A 320 9.55 0.83 21.96
CA GLY A 320 9.07 -0.34 22.69
C GLY A 320 7.67 -0.13 23.27
N LEU A 321 7.21 -1.10 24.07
CA LEU A 321 5.98 -0.95 24.84
C LEU A 321 6.15 0.15 25.90
N PRO A 322 5.05 0.80 26.35
CA PRO A 322 5.12 1.60 27.56
C PRO A 322 5.52 0.69 28.73
N ASN A 323 6.14 1.26 29.75
CA ASN A 323 6.44 0.54 30.99
C ASN A 323 5.86 1.25 32.23
N THR A 324 5.73 2.58 32.17
CA THR A 324 5.23 3.39 33.29
C THR A 324 4.48 4.61 32.77
N TYR A 325 3.26 4.82 33.29
CA TYR A 325 2.56 6.09 33.19
C TYR A 325 2.89 6.89 34.44
N ARG A 326 3.49 8.07 34.29
CA ARG A 326 3.74 8.98 35.41
C ARG A 326 2.70 10.07 35.39
N TYR A 327 2.28 10.50 36.57
CA TYR A 327 1.30 11.56 36.69
C TYR A 327 1.67 12.55 37.79
N SER A 328 1.18 13.78 37.64
CA SER A 328 1.30 14.86 38.62
C SER A 328 -0.05 15.55 38.75
N GLY A 329 -0.51 15.76 39.98
CA GLY A 329 -1.75 16.48 40.24
C GLY A 329 -2.46 16.01 41.53
N PRO A 330 -3.49 16.73 41.98
CA PRO A 330 -4.20 16.39 43.21
C PRO A 330 -4.96 15.06 43.10
N GLY A 331 -4.79 14.18 44.09
CA GLY A 331 -5.61 12.98 44.27
C GLY A 331 -5.29 11.80 43.35
N ILE A 332 -4.35 11.93 42.41
CA ILE A 332 -3.93 10.88 41.48
C ILE A 332 -2.59 10.24 41.93
N PRO A 333 -2.29 8.99 41.54
CA PRO A 333 -1.03 8.35 41.86
C PRO A 333 0.15 9.00 41.11
N ALA A 334 1.33 9.01 41.70
CA ALA A 334 2.53 9.54 41.04
C ALA A 334 2.96 8.72 39.81
N SER A 335 2.68 7.42 39.81
CA SER A 335 2.99 6.53 38.69
C SER A 335 2.19 5.23 38.73
N VAL A 336 1.91 4.68 37.55
CA VAL A 336 1.28 3.37 37.33
C VAL A 336 2.15 2.57 36.35
N PRO A 337 2.81 1.49 36.79
CA PRO A 337 3.51 0.57 35.89
C PRO A 337 2.50 -0.15 34.99
N SER A 338 2.70 -0.10 33.68
CA SER A 338 1.80 -0.74 32.71
C SER A 338 2.46 -0.87 31.34
N THR A 339 2.19 -2.00 30.68
CA THR A 339 2.57 -2.23 29.27
C THR A 339 1.42 -2.01 28.28
N SER A 340 0.24 -1.66 28.78
CA SER A 340 -0.92 -1.32 27.95
C SER A 340 -0.72 0.04 27.28
N LEU A 341 -1.19 0.19 26.04
CA LEU A 341 -1.16 1.47 25.31
C LEU A 341 -2.12 2.52 25.85
N THR A 342 -2.95 2.15 26.82
CA THR A 342 -3.88 3.04 27.48
C THR A 342 -3.88 2.72 28.97
N ASP A 343 -3.87 3.78 29.79
CA ASP A 343 -4.11 3.72 31.22
C ASP A 343 -5.32 4.60 31.56
N ILE A 344 -6.19 4.08 32.41
CA ILE A 344 -7.42 4.76 32.83
C ILE A 344 -7.42 4.86 34.34
N TYR A 345 -7.44 6.08 34.86
CA TYR A 345 -7.52 6.33 36.29
C TYR A 345 -8.83 7.05 36.64
N ASN A 346 -9.59 6.46 37.57
CA ASN A 346 -10.83 7.05 38.08
C ASN A 346 -10.57 7.69 39.44
N LEU A 347 -10.46 9.01 39.46
CA LEU A 347 -10.38 9.80 40.68
C LEU A 347 -11.79 10.04 41.22
N ILE A 348 -12.07 9.50 42.41
CA ILE A 348 -13.37 9.66 43.07
C ILE A 348 -13.21 10.60 44.26
N GLY A 349 -14.11 11.58 44.37
CA GLY A 349 -14.16 12.49 45.52
C GLY A 349 -13.17 13.66 45.42
N HIS A 350 -12.81 14.09 44.21
CA HIS A 350 -12.00 15.29 44.04
C HIS A 350 -12.79 16.52 44.47
N VAL A 351 -12.29 17.24 45.46
CA VAL A 351 -12.88 18.51 45.91
C VAL A 351 -12.26 19.65 45.10
N VAL A 352 -13.09 20.34 44.32
CA VAL A 352 -12.65 21.43 43.45
C VAL A 352 -12.12 22.60 44.29
N THR A 353 -10.86 22.97 44.04
CA THR A 353 -10.23 24.13 44.70
C THR A 353 -10.35 25.38 43.84
N LEU A 354 -10.30 26.56 44.46
CA LEU A 354 -10.36 27.84 43.74
C LEU A 354 -9.19 27.98 42.75
N GLY A 355 -9.50 28.36 41.51
CA GLY A 355 -8.51 28.53 40.45
C GLY A 355 -8.25 27.24 39.66
N LEU A 356 -7.11 27.19 38.97
CA LEU A 356 -6.77 26.03 38.13
C LEU A 356 -6.39 24.82 38.97
N ASN A 357 -7.09 23.71 38.72
CA ASN A 357 -6.73 22.38 39.18
C ASN A 357 -6.11 21.69 37.97
N ILE A 358 -4.83 21.32 38.07
CA ILE A 358 -4.01 20.88 36.94
C ILE A 358 -3.55 19.45 37.17
N TRP A 359 -3.63 18.63 36.11
CA TRP A 359 -3.06 17.30 36.06
C TRP A 359 -2.19 17.14 34.83
N GLU A 360 -1.05 16.48 35.00
CA GLU A 360 -0.09 16.19 33.94
C GLU A 360 0.18 14.70 33.85
N SER A 361 0.49 14.23 32.64
CA SER A 361 0.85 12.84 32.37
C SER A 361 2.11 12.73 31.51
N TRP A 362 2.94 11.75 31.81
CA TRP A 362 4.04 11.28 30.98
C TRP A 362 3.91 9.79 30.74
N VAL A 363 4.43 9.32 29.60
CA VAL A 363 4.53 7.89 29.31
C VAL A 363 5.98 7.53 29.06
N ASP A 364 6.52 6.65 29.91
CA ASP A 364 7.83 6.05 29.73
C ASP A 364 7.72 4.76 28.92
N TYR A 365 8.66 4.54 28.01
CA TYR A 365 8.66 3.43 27.07
C TYR A 365 10.03 2.79 26.93
N ASP A 366 10.03 1.51 26.58
CA ASP A 366 11.23 0.72 26.36
C ASP A 366 11.88 1.03 24.99
N GLU A 367 13.12 0.56 24.81
CA GLU A 367 13.83 0.68 23.54
C GLU A 367 13.01 0.07 22.38
N GLY A 368 12.99 0.76 21.24
CA GLY A 368 12.32 0.30 20.03
C GLY A 368 13.10 -0.77 19.27
N PRO A 369 12.54 -1.34 18.20
CA PRO A 369 13.26 -2.28 17.36
C PRO A 369 14.35 -1.58 16.52
N GLN A 370 15.30 -2.37 16.02
CA GLN A 370 16.28 -1.92 15.02
C GLN A 370 15.56 -1.58 13.71
N PRO A 371 15.61 -0.32 13.22
CA PRO A 371 15.06 0.00 11.91
C PRO A 371 15.83 -0.74 10.82
N LEU A 372 15.10 -1.29 9.86
CA LEU A 372 15.64 -1.96 8.68
C LEU A 372 15.27 -1.17 7.43
N ASP A 373 16.15 -1.19 6.42
CA ASP A 373 15.83 -0.74 5.08
C ASP A 373 14.89 -1.74 4.36
N ASN A 374 14.47 -1.41 3.13
CA ASN A 374 13.62 -2.29 2.33
C ASN A 374 14.28 -3.61 1.89
N LYS A 375 15.58 -3.80 2.15
CA LYS A 375 16.36 -5.01 1.86
C LYS A 375 16.69 -5.81 3.13
N GLY A 376 16.23 -5.35 4.30
CA GLY A 376 16.45 -6.01 5.59
C GLY A 376 17.78 -5.67 6.26
N ASN A 377 18.57 -4.73 5.74
CA ASN A 377 19.80 -4.32 6.41
C ASN A 377 19.50 -3.32 7.54
N PRO A 378 20.25 -3.36 8.66
CA PRO A 378 20.13 -2.38 9.72
C PRO A 378 20.37 -0.96 9.23
N TYR A 379 19.46 -0.05 9.58
CA TYR A 379 19.59 1.38 9.34
C TYR A 379 19.53 2.16 10.64
N GLY A 380 20.58 2.95 10.91
CA GLY A 380 20.68 3.73 12.14
C GLY A 380 20.68 2.86 13.39
N LEU A 381 20.26 3.45 14.51
CA LEU A 381 20.15 2.76 15.81
C LEU A 381 18.68 2.60 16.23
N PRO A 382 18.37 1.61 17.09
CA PRO A 382 17.08 1.53 17.77
C PRO A 382 16.73 2.83 18.48
N LEU A 383 15.43 3.13 18.68
CA LEU A 383 15.04 4.29 19.51
C LEU A 383 15.36 3.91 20.95
N PRO A 384 16.28 4.59 21.67
CA PRO A 384 16.54 4.26 23.06
C PRO A 384 15.27 4.37 23.90
N ALA A 385 15.23 3.65 25.04
CA ALA A 385 14.18 3.84 26.03
C ALA A 385 14.09 5.33 26.42
N GLY A 386 12.87 5.81 26.61
CA GLY A 386 12.62 7.24 26.74
C GLY A 386 11.26 7.57 27.32
N SER A 387 10.86 8.82 27.19
CA SER A 387 9.59 9.34 27.71
C SER A 387 8.95 10.35 26.76
N VAL A 388 7.62 10.41 26.75
CA VAL A 388 6.82 11.46 26.10
C VAL A 388 5.98 12.20 27.15
N GLY A 389 5.69 13.48 26.87
CA GLY A 389 4.96 14.38 27.77
C GLY A 389 5.82 15.53 28.31
N PRO A 390 5.27 16.39 29.18
CA PRO A 390 3.95 16.27 29.78
C PRO A 390 2.81 16.59 28.81
N GLU A 391 1.73 15.83 28.92
CA GLU A 391 0.40 16.25 28.46
C GLU A 391 -0.39 16.78 29.65
N GLN A 392 -1.14 17.87 29.47
CA GLN A 392 -1.81 18.58 30.56
C GLN A 392 -3.33 18.66 30.34
N VAL A 393 -4.09 18.39 31.39
CA VAL A 393 -5.53 18.69 31.49
C VAL A 393 -5.78 19.56 32.72
N GLN A 394 -6.87 20.31 32.69
CA GLN A 394 -7.19 21.23 33.77
C GLN A 394 -8.67 21.60 33.78
N LEU A 395 -9.16 21.90 34.99
CA LEU A 395 -10.42 22.57 35.24
C LEU A 395 -10.19 23.79 36.12
N GLU A 396 -11.12 24.74 36.10
CA GLU A 396 -11.08 25.91 36.97
C GLU A 396 -12.24 25.86 37.99
N GLY A 397 -11.90 25.91 39.27
CA GLY A 397 -12.86 26.14 40.34
C GLY A 397 -13.17 27.63 40.46
N VAL A 398 -14.44 27.99 40.30
CA VAL A 398 -14.89 29.38 40.25
C VAL A 398 -15.99 29.66 41.27
N TYR A 399 -16.10 30.91 41.69
CA TYR A 399 -17.27 31.40 42.38
C TYR A 399 -18.35 31.75 41.34
N PRO A 400 -19.60 31.29 41.50
CA PRO A 400 -20.68 31.71 40.61
C PRO A 400 -20.97 33.21 40.80
N LEU A 401 -21.40 33.86 39.73
CA LEU A 401 -21.97 35.20 39.83
C LEU A 401 -23.48 35.11 40.05
N PHE A 402 -24.06 36.10 40.74
CA PHE A 402 -25.51 36.18 40.94
C PHE A 402 -26.06 37.51 40.44
N GLY A 403 -27.34 37.51 40.05
CA GLY A 403 -28.02 38.76 39.73
C GLY A 403 -29.52 38.60 39.57
N THR A 404 -30.23 39.72 39.49
CA THR A 404 -31.68 39.77 39.27
C THR A 404 -32.04 39.50 37.81
N THR A 405 -31.70 38.30 37.30
CA THR A 405 -31.96 37.91 35.89
C THR A 405 -33.23 37.10 35.71
N ALA A 406 -33.77 36.48 36.77
CA ALA A 406 -35.07 35.80 36.74
C ALA A 406 -36.17 36.54 37.52
N SER A 407 -35.83 37.18 38.64
CA SER A 407 -36.77 37.96 39.47
C SER A 407 -36.03 39.14 40.11
N ILE A 408 -36.75 40.24 40.35
CA ILE A 408 -36.18 41.46 40.94
C ILE A 408 -35.83 41.28 42.43
N THR A 409 -36.36 40.25 43.08
CA THR A 409 -36.16 39.98 44.51
C THR A 409 -35.23 38.79 44.80
N VAL A 410 -34.76 38.09 43.76
CA VAL A 410 -34.00 36.83 43.92
C VAL A 410 -32.64 36.95 43.24
N ALA A 411 -31.59 36.64 44.01
CA ALA A 411 -30.24 36.46 43.49
C ALA A 411 -30.19 35.16 42.66
N THR A 412 -30.25 35.29 41.34
CA THR A 412 -30.25 34.15 40.43
C THR A 412 -28.81 33.80 40.05
N LYS A 413 -28.41 32.54 40.18
CA LYS A 413 -27.09 32.05 39.77
C LYS A 413 -26.93 32.16 38.25
N GLN A 414 -25.81 32.73 37.80
CA GLN A 414 -25.46 32.82 36.38
C GLN A 414 -24.62 31.62 35.93
N THR A 415 -24.47 31.45 34.61
CA THR A 415 -23.54 30.48 34.03
C THR A 415 -22.11 30.73 34.54
N LEU A 416 -21.40 29.65 34.87
CA LEU A 416 -20.03 29.72 35.34
C LEU A 416 -19.11 30.26 34.26
N VAL A 417 -18.17 31.08 34.68
CA VAL A 417 -17.21 31.79 33.84
C VAL A 417 -15.87 31.84 34.55
N SER A 418 -14.78 31.86 33.79
CA SER A 418 -13.42 31.91 34.34
C SER A 418 -13.20 33.12 35.24
N MET A 419 -12.72 32.89 36.47
CA MET A 419 -12.30 33.97 37.34
C MET A 419 -11.02 34.63 36.85
N LEU A 420 -10.16 33.86 36.18
CA LEU A 420 -8.86 34.33 35.72
C LEU A 420 -8.95 35.19 34.45
N TYR A 421 -9.84 34.82 33.53
CA TYR A 421 -9.83 35.41 32.19
C TYR A 421 -11.18 35.99 31.73
N ALA A 422 -12.31 35.65 32.37
CA ALA A 422 -13.59 36.14 31.88
C ALA A 422 -13.67 37.66 31.97
N ASN A 423 -14.25 38.27 30.95
CA ASN A 423 -14.50 39.69 30.85
C ASN A 423 -15.73 39.90 29.97
N ASN A 424 -16.27 41.12 29.96
CA ASN A 424 -17.45 41.46 29.15
C ASN A 424 -18.64 40.53 29.46
N ILE A 425 -18.87 40.21 30.73
CA ILE A 425 -19.85 39.21 31.14
C ILE A 425 -21.25 39.85 31.12
N VAL A 426 -22.15 39.34 30.28
CA VAL A 426 -23.46 39.95 30.02
C VAL A 426 -24.55 39.32 30.88
N PHE A 427 -25.33 40.16 31.55
CA PHE A 427 -26.50 39.77 32.34
C PHE A 427 -27.74 40.39 31.70
N SER A 428 -28.81 39.60 31.57
CA SER A 428 -30.12 40.10 31.14
C SER A 428 -31.00 40.34 32.36
N MET A 429 -31.05 41.58 32.83
CA MET A 429 -31.68 41.96 34.09
C MET A 429 -33.19 42.15 33.91
N VAL A 430 -34.00 41.68 34.86
CA VAL A 430 -35.44 41.92 34.86
C VAL A 430 -35.79 43.36 35.25
N ALA A 431 -36.97 43.83 34.88
CA ALA A 431 -37.41 45.19 35.19
C ALA A 431 -37.51 45.46 36.71
N GLU A 432 -37.15 46.66 37.13
CA GLU A 432 -37.35 47.13 38.50
C GLU A 432 -38.84 47.32 38.80
N SER A 433 -39.30 46.87 39.98
CA SER A 433 -40.70 46.97 40.37
C SER A 433 -40.89 46.90 41.89
N GLY A 434 -41.98 47.50 42.39
CA GLY A 434 -42.34 47.45 43.81
C GLY A 434 -41.30 48.10 44.74
N GLY A 435 -40.51 49.05 44.23
CA GLY A 435 -39.40 49.68 44.97
C GLY A 435 -38.10 48.87 45.02
N ASN A 436 -38.09 47.64 44.48
CA ASN A 436 -36.89 46.81 44.40
C ASN A 436 -36.00 47.25 43.23
N LYS A 437 -34.69 47.28 43.49
CA LYS A 437 -33.67 47.68 42.52
C LYS A 437 -32.95 46.46 41.95
N GLN A 438 -32.49 46.59 40.70
CA GLN A 438 -31.64 45.58 40.08
C GLN A 438 -30.33 45.44 40.86
N PHE A 439 -29.84 44.23 41.00
CA PHE A 439 -28.54 43.99 41.63
C PHE A 439 -27.82 42.80 41.02
N PHE A 440 -26.50 42.82 41.11
CA PHE A 440 -25.64 41.67 40.85
C PHE A 440 -24.65 41.51 42.00
N GLU A 441 -24.05 40.33 42.09
CA GLU A 441 -23.18 39.96 43.19
C GLU A 441 -21.95 39.26 42.67
N VAL A 442 -20.82 39.67 43.22
CA VAL A 442 -19.50 39.14 42.89
C VAL A 442 -18.82 38.71 44.17
N ALA A 443 -18.22 37.52 44.18
CA ALA A 443 -17.54 37.02 45.37
C ALA A 443 -16.41 37.98 45.77
N VAL A 444 -16.24 38.19 47.08
CA VAL A 444 -15.19 39.09 47.58
C VAL A 444 -13.80 38.63 47.12
N ASN A 445 -13.57 37.31 47.10
CA ASN A 445 -12.32 36.72 46.61
C ASN A 445 -12.10 36.98 45.11
N TRP A 446 -13.17 37.00 44.31
CA TRP A 446 -13.06 37.38 42.90
C TRP A 446 -12.61 38.83 42.78
N LEU A 447 -13.30 39.75 43.45
CA LEU A 447 -12.96 41.18 43.41
C LEU A 447 -11.56 41.48 43.94
N ALA A 448 -11.06 40.70 44.89
CA ALA A 448 -9.70 40.82 45.40
C ALA A 448 -8.64 40.41 44.36
N LEU A 449 -8.93 39.38 43.55
CA LEU A 449 -8.04 38.89 42.50
C LEU A 449 -8.13 39.76 41.23
N ARG A 450 -9.35 40.07 40.80
CA ARG A 450 -9.66 40.88 39.63
C ARG A 450 -10.79 41.84 39.99
N PRO A 451 -10.44 43.10 40.32
CA PRO A 451 -11.42 44.12 40.64
C PRO A 451 -12.34 44.39 39.45
N LEU A 452 -13.62 44.62 39.73
CA LEU A 452 -14.54 45.11 38.71
C LEU A 452 -14.08 46.51 38.27
N ALA A 453 -13.80 46.67 36.98
CA ALA A 453 -13.33 47.91 36.38
C ALA A 453 -14.50 48.81 35.98
N ASP A 454 -15.58 48.23 35.42
CA ASP A 454 -16.74 48.99 34.97
C ASP A 454 -18.00 48.13 34.86
N VAL A 455 -19.15 48.80 34.80
CA VAL A 455 -20.44 48.22 34.40
C VAL A 455 -20.98 49.05 33.24
N GLU A 456 -21.27 48.38 32.12
CA GLU A 456 -21.86 49.00 30.95
C GLU A 456 -23.32 48.54 30.79
N THR A 457 -24.18 49.41 30.26
CA THR A 457 -25.55 49.08 29.86
C THR A 457 -25.66 49.03 28.34
N TYR A 458 -26.44 48.07 27.83
CA TYR A 458 -26.73 48.00 26.41
C TYR A 458 -27.81 49.03 26.04
N ASN A 459 -27.46 49.97 25.16
CA ASN A 459 -28.39 50.93 24.61
C ASN A 459 -28.97 50.39 23.30
N THR A 460 -30.27 50.07 23.31
CA THR A 460 -30.97 49.49 22.16
C THR A 460 -31.23 50.48 21.04
N LEU A 461 -31.09 51.79 21.28
CA LEU A 461 -31.25 52.83 20.25
C LEU A 461 -29.96 53.05 19.47
N THR A 462 -28.81 53.01 20.17
CA THR A 462 -27.49 53.19 19.57
C THR A 462 -26.83 51.87 19.19
N GLU A 463 -27.41 50.73 19.58
CA GLU A 463 -26.87 49.37 19.42
C GLU A 463 -25.45 49.21 20.00
N ASN A 464 -25.16 49.99 21.04
CA ASN A 464 -23.84 50.08 21.64
C ASN A 464 -23.89 49.87 23.17
N TRP A 465 -22.76 49.41 23.70
CA TRP A 465 -22.52 49.35 25.13
C TRP A 465 -22.02 50.69 25.62
N GLU A 466 -22.71 51.26 26.60
CA GLU A 466 -22.40 52.57 27.17
C GLU A 466 -22.02 52.39 28.64
N SER A 467 -20.91 52.99 29.04
CA SER A 467 -20.44 52.93 30.44
C SER A 467 -21.44 53.62 31.36
N THR A 468 -21.87 52.89 32.39
CA THR A 468 -22.64 53.47 33.51
C THR A 468 -21.73 53.84 34.69
N GLY A 469 -20.52 53.30 34.75
CA GLY A 469 -19.60 53.52 35.86
C GLY A 469 -20.04 52.79 37.12
N LEU A 470 -19.09 52.59 38.04
CA LEU A 470 -19.36 51.96 39.33
C LEU A 470 -20.12 52.88 40.31
N SER A 471 -20.16 54.19 40.07
CA SER A 471 -20.85 55.17 40.93
C SER A 471 -22.37 54.99 40.95
N GLU A 472 -22.95 54.45 39.89
CA GLU A 472 -24.38 54.14 39.78
C GLU A 472 -24.79 52.86 40.53
N TRP A 473 -23.83 52.24 41.23
CA TRP A 473 -24.03 50.98 41.94
C TRP A 473 -23.55 51.09 43.39
N THR A 474 -24.50 51.11 44.32
CA THR A 474 -24.19 51.08 45.75
C THR A 474 -23.77 49.68 46.16
N THR A 475 -22.62 49.54 46.83
CA THR A 475 -22.11 48.26 47.30
C THR A 475 -22.59 47.93 48.72
N SER A 476 -22.93 46.66 48.97
CA SER A 476 -23.19 46.15 50.32
C SER A 476 -22.65 44.71 50.50
N PRO A 477 -22.24 44.31 51.71
CA PRO A 477 -21.82 42.94 51.97
C PRO A 477 -23.05 42.02 52.05
N VAL A 478 -22.98 40.87 51.38
CA VAL A 478 -23.98 39.80 51.45
C VAL A 478 -23.28 38.44 51.50
N THR A 479 -24.04 37.39 51.76
CA THR A 479 -23.53 36.01 51.77
C THR A 479 -24.40 35.13 50.89
N GLU A 480 -23.76 34.25 50.12
CA GLU A 480 -24.43 33.24 49.32
C GLU A 480 -23.91 31.85 49.69
N THR A 481 -24.79 30.85 49.59
CA THR A 481 -24.42 29.44 49.86
C THR A 481 -24.01 28.76 48.57
N VAL A 482 -22.74 28.38 48.45
CA VAL A 482 -22.15 27.68 47.30
C VAL A 482 -21.65 26.32 47.76
N GLN A 483 -22.22 25.23 47.21
CA GLN A 483 -21.90 23.86 47.60
C GLN A 483 -21.96 23.62 49.12
N GLY A 484 -22.96 24.22 49.78
CA GLY A 484 -23.15 24.13 51.25
C GLY A 484 -22.25 25.04 52.08
N ASN A 485 -21.30 25.75 51.45
CA ASN A 485 -20.42 26.71 52.13
C ASN A 485 -20.99 28.12 52.06
N VAL A 486 -20.93 28.86 53.16
CA VAL A 486 -21.31 30.28 53.22
C VAL A 486 -20.12 31.11 52.72
N ILE A 487 -20.32 31.82 51.61
CA ILE A 487 -19.29 32.62 50.95
C ILE A 487 -19.68 34.09 50.99
N ASN A 488 -18.70 34.97 51.22
CA ASN A 488 -18.91 36.42 51.22
C ASN A 488 -18.93 36.98 49.79
N TYR A 489 -19.96 37.77 49.50
CA TYR A 489 -20.15 38.47 48.24
C TYR A 489 -20.28 39.98 48.48
N THR A 490 -19.92 40.76 47.46
CA THR A 490 -20.28 42.17 47.37
C THR A 490 -21.46 42.31 46.42
N ARG A 491 -22.59 42.78 46.93
CA ARG A 491 -23.77 43.12 46.13
C ARG A 491 -23.62 44.53 45.60
N PHE A 492 -23.80 44.69 44.30
CA PHE A 492 -23.88 45.97 43.60
C PHE A 492 -25.36 46.21 43.29
N THR A 493 -25.98 47.15 43.99
CA THR A 493 -27.39 47.52 43.79
C THR A 493 -27.46 48.84 43.02
N PHE A 494 -28.21 48.84 41.92
CA PHE A 494 -28.38 50.04 41.11
C PHE A 494 -29.06 51.15 41.93
N ASN A 495 -28.47 52.34 41.94
CA ASN A 495 -28.91 53.47 42.77
C ASN A 495 -29.50 54.64 41.95
N GLY A 496 -29.54 54.51 40.63
CA GLY A 496 -30.15 55.48 39.73
C GLY A 496 -31.68 55.39 39.66
N LEU A 497 -32.25 56.12 38.69
CA LEU A 497 -33.69 56.18 38.45
C LEU A 497 -34.27 54.82 38.07
N THR A 498 -35.51 54.55 38.45
CA THR A 498 -36.17 53.27 38.16
C THR A 498 -36.15 52.95 36.66
N ARG A 499 -35.66 51.76 36.32
CA ARG A 499 -35.46 51.33 34.92
C ARG A 499 -36.12 50.00 34.59
N GLY A 500 -36.42 49.81 33.30
CA GLY A 500 -36.99 48.59 32.76
C GLY A 500 -36.00 47.42 32.70
N ALA A 501 -36.42 46.33 32.05
CA ALA A 501 -35.52 45.22 31.76
C ALA A 501 -34.41 45.72 30.83
N ILE A 502 -33.17 45.36 31.14
CA ILE A 502 -31.98 45.87 30.43
C ILE A 502 -30.85 44.84 30.50
N GLN A 503 -29.96 44.86 29.52
CA GLN A 503 -28.72 44.10 29.59
C GLN A 503 -27.61 44.96 30.19
N ILE A 504 -26.88 44.37 31.14
CA ILE A 504 -25.65 44.95 31.68
C ILE A 504 -24.47 44.07 31.31
N ARG A 505 -23.27 44.66 31.26
CA ARG A 505 -22.02 43.98 30.99
C ARG A 505 -21.00 44.34 32.03
N LEU A 506 -20.48 43.32 32.72
CA LEU A 506 -19.47 43.46 33.75
C LEU A 506 -18.08 43.41 33.10
N LYS A 507 -17.23 44.38 33.45
CA LYS A 507 -15.84 44.43 33.01
C LYS A 507 -14.88 44.25 34.17
N PHE A 508 -14.00 43.26 34.06
CA PHE A 508 -13.02 42.85 35.06
C PHE A 508 -11.59 42.97 34.56
#